data_AF-A0AAU5FIE0-F1
#
_entry.id   AF-A0AAU5FIE0-F1
#
_cell.length_a   1.000
_cell.length_b   1.000
_cell.length_c   1.000
_cell.angle_alpha   90.00
_cell.angle_beta   90.00
_cell.angle_gamma   90.00
#
_symmetry.space_group_name_H-M   'P 1'
#
loop_
_entity.id
_entity.type
_entity.pdbx_description
1 polymer ?
#
loop_
_entity_poly.entity_id
_entity_poly.type
_entity_poly.pdbx_seq_one_letter_code
_entity_poly.pdbx_strand_id
1 'polypeptide(L)'
;MDDLRARARHGAALEDLAGPALCLLDRPGTAARNVVFDDDVRVMAARVAGGTVVHGGRAAGPDRMRGTRLLAALLLSLSGEGVHMICPDEEAAEAEAAAARAVYGPLGVVAATVRSGMDAAGRRSAYAADVTFGALSRFGPDALADARVMDRAARVGRGTPAAVVSDPGQVMIAFNRRITLLEKDVTPAGELRRIAGFAAGLREGADVTVDAESAVPRLTPRGRERLHDAYGVVVPVSTAALLLEKRAVEAVLARRSRRGEEYELAGGEVLRLPSGTLPDGLGFTGGLRQAIEVREGVAVSDTDWPVAVGSVPAHFRGYRVVGGTSQAELLFTAELEELFGLRVWDRRTEGEREAERVHAADLGRYLELNRKLARWDAVGCRHRAGFGDLRESLWEPSGTALAVRSLTGDAVPADADTDALRAGLRSVLDQALVHYNVAEGYGRGAHWPDGLPAYERSLTEIRDSLWHDVRGAVARWLRKGPSAGA
;
A
#
# COMPACT_ATOMS: atom_id res chain seq x y z
N MET A 1 -16.09 -37.35 6.61
CA MET A 1 -14.80 -36.71 6.96
C MET A 1 -13.73 -37.74 7.29
N ASP A 2 -13.97 -38.68 8.20
CA ASP A 2 -12.93 -39.64 8.60
C ASP A 2 -12.49 -40.58 7.46
N ASP A 3 -13.42 -40.99 6.60
CA ASP A 3 -13.09 -41.71 5.36
C ASP A 3 -12.13 -40.92 4.45
N LEU A 4 -12.42 -39.63 4.21
CA LEU A 4 -11.56 -38.77 3.40
C LEU A 4 -10.17 -38.59 4.01
N ARG A 5 -10.09 -38.41 5.33
CA ARG A 5 -8.81 -38.33 6.06
C ARG A 5 -8.03 -39.64 5.93
N ALA A 6 -8.70 -40.78 6.05
CA ALA A 6 -8.08 -42.08 5.86
C ALA A 6 -7.53 -42.21 4.44
N ARG A 7 -8.34 -41.93 3.41
CA ARG A 7 -7.91 -41.99 1.99
C ARG A 7 -6.72 -41.06 1.70
N ALA A 8 -6.74 -39.83 2.21
CA ALA A 8 -5.64 -38.88 2.06
C ALA A 8 -4.33 -39.39 2.69
N ARG A 9 -4.41 -39.97 3.90
CA ARG A 9 -3.24 -40.57 4.58
C ARG A 9 -2.68 -41.79 3.85
N HIS A 10 -3.50 -42.50 3.10
CA HIS A 10 -3.07 -43.61 2.24
C HIS A 10 -2.61 -43.16 0.84
N GLY A 11 -2.48 -41.85 0.60
CA GLY A 11 -1.91 -41.31 -0.65
C GLY A 11 -2.89 -41.25 -1.82
N ALA A 12 -4.20 -41.19 -1.57
CA ALA A 12 -5.18 -40.96 -2.63
C ALA A 12 -4.91 -39.64 -3.38
N ALA A 13 -5.14 -39.61 -4.69
CA ALA A 13 -4.97 -38.42 -5.51
C ALA A 13 -5.93 -37.30 -5.08
N LEU A 14 -5.49 -36.05 -5.16
CA LEU A 14 -6.28 -34.89 -4.73
C LEU A 14 -7.55 -34.74 -5.57
N GLU A 15 -7.49 -35.10 -6.84
CA GLU A 15 -8.62 -35.10 -7.78
C GLU A 15 -9.74 -36.05 -7.33
N ASP A 16 -9.38 -37.22 -6.81
CA ASP A 16 -10.32 -38.24 -6.31
C ASP A 16 -10.97 -37.85 -4.98
N LEU A 17 -10.31 -36.96 -4.23
CA LEU A 17 -10.79 -36.42 -2.97
C LEU A 17 -11.61 -35.14 -3.17
N ALA A 18 -11.36 -34.38 -4.23
CA ALA A 18 -11.98 -33.08 -4.49
C ALA A 18 -13.50 -33.18 -4.65
N GLY A 19 -14.01 -34.18 -5.36
CA GLY A 19 -15.45 -34.39 -5.55
C GLY A 19 -16.18 -34.63 -4.22
N PRO A 20 -15.83 -35.68 -3.46
CA PRO A 20 -16.47 -35.95 -2.18
C PRO A 20 -16.26 -34.81 -1.16
N ALA A 21 -15.11 -34.13 -1.16
CA ALA A 21 -14.88 -32.97 -0.31
C ALA A 21 -15.77 -31.77 -0.68
N LEU A 22 -15.97 -31.49 -1.97
CA LEU A 22 -16.92 -30.48 -2.45
C LEU A 22 -18.32 -30.78 -1.93
N CYS A 23 -18.80 -32.03 -2.06
CA CYS A 23 -20.14 -32.41 -1.57
C CYS A 23 -20.31 -32.21 -0.06
N LEU A 24 -19.23 -32.29 0.74
CA LEU A 24 -19.31 -32.01 2.17
C LEU A 24 -19.40 -30.50 2.47
N LEU A 25 -18.79 -29.67 1.63
CA LEU A 25 -18.80 -28.20 1.76
C LEU A 25 -20.05 -27.56 1.14
N ASP A 26 -20.55 -28.12 0.05
CA ASP A 26 -21.74 -27.66 -0.68
C ASP A 26 -23.01 -28.04 0.08
N ARG A 27 -23.24 -27.33 1.18
CA ARG A 27 -24.44 -27.44 2.02
C ARG A 27 -25.36 -26.23 1.77
N PRO A 28 -26.67 -26.38 1.98
CA PRO A 28 -27.60 -25.26 1.87
C PRO A 28 -27.14 -24.06 2.71
N GLY A 29 -27.03 -22.88 2.10
CA GLY A 29 -26.63 -21.64 2.77
C GLY A 29 -25.17 -21.20 2.58
N THR A 30 -24.37 -21.91 1.78
CA THR A 30 -23.02 -21.47 1.35
C THR A 30 -23.03 -20.14 0.59
N ALA A 31 -24.00 -19.95 -0.31
CA ALA A 31 -24.20 -18.69 -1.02
C ALA A 31 -24.48 -17.50 -0.07
N ALA A 32 -25.20 -17.74 1.04
CA ALA A 32 -25.45 -16.73 2.07
C ALA A 32 -24.19 -16.35 2.89
N ARG A 33 -23.06 -17.02 2.63
CA ARG A 33 -21.75 -16.77 3.26
C ARG A 33 -20.74 -16.21 2.27
N ASN A 34 -21.19 -15.77 1.09
CA ASN A 34 -20.34 -15.28 -0.02
C ASN A 34 -19.31 -16.33 -0.46
N VAL A 35 -19.72 -17.60 -0.51
CA VAL A 35 -18.91 -18.72 -1.00
C VAL A 35 -19.73 -19.51 -1.99
N VAL A 36 -19.16 -19.78 -3.16
CA VAL A 36 -19.76 -20.65 -4.18
C VAL A 36 -18.99 -21.96 -4.23
N PHE A 37 -19.71 -23.08 -4.25
CA PHE A 37 -19.18 -24.42 -4.51
C PHE A 37 -19.90 -24.98 -5.73
N ASP A 38 -19.18 -25.12 -6.84
CA ASP A 38 -19.65 -25.72 -8.09
C ASP A 38 -18.56 -26.65 -8.64
N ASP A 39 -18.85 -27.36 -9.74
CA ASP A 39 -17.88 -28.28 -10.36
C ASP A 39 -16.61 -27.55 -10.83
N ASP A 40 -16.82 -26.31 -11.22
CA ASP A 40 -15.80 -25.36 -11.60
C ASP A 40 -14.81 -25.10 -10.45
N VAL A 41 -15.31 -24.87 -9.23
CA VAL A 41 -14.53 -24.75 -7.99
C VAL A 41 -13.79 -26.05 -7.67
N ARG A 42 -14.38 -27.23 -7.89
CA ARG A 42 -13.69 -28.52 -7.70
C ARG A 42 -12.43 -28.62 -8.56
N VAL A 43 -12.58 -28.31 -9.84
CA VAL A 43 -11.50 -28.38 -10.84
C VAL A 43 -10.39 -27.36 -10.55
N MET A 44 -10.75 -26.17 -10.09
CA MET A 44 -9.78 -25.16 -9.66
C MET A 44 -9.07 -25.55 -8.37
N ALA A 45 -9.81 -26.04 -7.37
CA ALA A 45 -9.27 -26.36 -6.06
C ALA A 45 -8.26 -27.51 -6.10
N ALA A 46 -8.51 -28.54 -6.93
CA ALA A 46 -7.56 -29.63 -7.15
C ALA A 46 -6.23 -29.11 -7.71
N ARG A 47 -6.27 -28.18 -8.67
CA ARG A 47 -5.05 -27.54 -9.22
C ARG A 47 -4.32 -26.69 -8.19
N VAL A 48 -5.05 -25.91 -7.40
CA VAL A 48 -4.46 -25.13 -6.29
C VAL A 48 -3.78 -26.06 -5.29
N ALA A 49 -4.46 -27.13 -4.88
CA ALA A 49 -3.90 -28.14 -3.99
C ALA A 49 -2.73 -28.93 -4.62
N GLY A 50 -2.64 -28.97 -5.95
CA GLY A 50 -1.51 -29.52 -6.70
C GLY A 50 -0.35 -28.53 -6.91
N GLY A 51 -0.40 -27.32 -6.33
CA GLY A 51 0.67 -26.33 -6.42
C GLY A 51 0.62 -25.43 -7.65
N THR A 52 -0.57 -25.15 -8.17
CA THR A 52 -0.80 -24.24 -9.31
C THR A 52 -1.46 -22.95 -8.82
N VAL A 53 -1.12 -21.82 -9.45
CA VAL A 53 -1.85 -20.57 -9.29
C VAL A 53 -2.97 -20.52 -10.32
N VAL A 54 -4.22 -20.39 -9.88
CA VAL A 54 -5.38 -20.31 -10.77
C VAL A 54 -5.74 -18.85 -11.01
N HIS A 55 -5.69 -18.42 -12.27
CA HIS A 55 -6.18 -17.12 -12.68
C HIS A 55 -7.61 -17.26 -13.22
N GLY A 56 -8.58 -16.76 -12.45
CA GLY A 56 -10.01 -16.85 -12.77
C GLY A 56 -10.60 -15.62 -13.48
N GLY A 57 -9.84 -14.52 -13.51
CA GLY A 57 -10.36 -13.24 -13.97
C GLY A 57 -11.53 -12.72 -13.14
N ARG A 58 -12.23 -11.73 -13.69
CA ARG A 58 -13.47 -11.15 -13.17
C ARG A 58 -14.66 -12.09 -13.33
N ALA A 59 -14.66 -12.91 -14.39
CA ALA A 59 -15.75 -13.82 -14.71
C ALA A 59 -15.98 -14.89 -13.64
N ALA A 60 -14.90 -15.41 -13.03
CA ALA A 60 -15.03 -16.36 -11.94
C ALA A 60 -15.72 -15.75 -10.70
N GLY A 61 -15.51 -14.46 -10.44
CA GLY A 61 -16.07 -13.75 -9.29
C GLY A 61 -15.38 -14.07 -7.95
N PRO A 62 -15.50 -13.20 -6.94
CA PRO A 62 -14.80 -13.34 -5.66
C PRO A 62 -15.22 -14.59 -4.88
N ASP A 63 -16.50 -14.96 -4.94
CA ASP A 63 -17.08 -16.04 -4.13
C ASP A 63 -16.63 -17.43 -4.59
N ARG A 64 -16.43 -17.63 -5.91
CA ARG A 64 -15.85 -18.88 -6.45
C ARG A 64 -14.35 -18.95 -6.18
N MET A 65 -13.62 -17.84 -6.27
CA MET A 65 -12.20 -17.82 -5.92
C MET A 65 -12.01 -18.14 -4.44
N ARG A 66 -12.89 -17.62 -3.58
CA ARG A 66 -12.97 -17.99 -2.17
C ARG A 66 -13.28 -19.48 -1.98
N GLY A 67 -14.33 -19.99 -2.62
CA GLY A 67 -14.67 -21.42 -2.59
C GLY A 67 -13.54 -22.33 -3.05
N THR A 68 -12.80 -21.93 -4.08
CA THR A 68 -11.61 -22.61 -4.59
C THR A 68 -10.52 -22.71 -3.52
N ARG A 69 -10.19 -21.59 -2.89
CA ARG A 69 -9.19 -21.53 -1.82
C ARG A 69 -9.60 -22.40 -0.62
N LEU A 70 -10.86 -22.31 -0.19
CA LEU A 70 -11.38 -23.09 0.95
C LEU A 70 -11.44 -24.59 0.63
N LEU A 71 -11.85 -25.00 -0.57
CA LEU A 71 -11.82 -26.41 -0.93
C LEU A 71 -10.37 -26.93 -1.03
N ALA A 72 -9.45 -26.15 -1.61
CA ALA A 72 -8.04 -26.54 -1.69
C ALA A 72 -7.40 -26.70 -0.31
N ALA A 73 -7.66 -25.75 0.61
CA ALA A 73 -7.19 -25.83 1.98
C ALA A 73 -7.79 -27.01 2.76
N LEU A 74 -9.06 -27.34 2.52
CA LEU A 74 -9.65 -28.54 3.09
C LEU A 74 -8.90 -29.79 2.60
N LEU A 75 -8.70 -29.93 1.29
CA LEU A 75 -8.02 -31.10 0.70
C LEU A 75 -6.62 -31.29 1.27
N LEU A 76 -5.84 -30.21 1.36
CA LEU A 76 -4.48 -30.24 1.90
C LEU A 76 -4.48 -30.58 3.41
N SER A 77 -5.48 -30.10 4.17
CA SER A 77 -5.56 -30.35 5.61
C SER A 77 -5.97 -31.78 5.97
N LEU A 78 -6.55 -32.56 5.05
CA LEU A 78 -6.94 -33.97 5.28
C LEU A 78 -5.77 -34.87 5.70
N SER A 79 -4.55 -34.52 5.30
CA SER A 79 -3.31 -35.19 5.71
C SER A 79 -3.06 -35.10 7.22
N GLY A 80 -3.58 -34.07 7.89
CA GLY A 80 -3.27 -33.77 9.27
C GLY A 80 -1.89 -33.12 9.44
N GLU A 81 -1.34 -32.46 8.43
CA GLU A 81 -0.12 -31.65 8.52
C GLU A 81 -0.39 -30.14 8.70
N GLY A 82 -1.64 -29.69 8.51
CA GLY A 82 -2.06 -28.30 8.65
C GLY A 82 -1.83 -27.51 7.36
N VAL A 83 -2.53 -26.39 7.20
CA VAL A 83 -2.45 -25.55 6.00
C VAL A 83 -2.42 -24.08 6.38
N HIS A 84 -1.53 -23.32 5.74
CA HIS A 84 -1.49 -21.88 5.87
C HIS A 84 -2.25 -21.21 4.73
N MET A 85 -3.28 -20.45 5.09
CA MET A 85 -4.01 -19.55 4.21
C MET A 85 -3.38 -18.15 4.32
N ILE A 86 -2.56 -17.79 3.33
CA ILE A 86 -1.80 -16.54 3.35
C ILE A 86 -2.54 -15.48 2.54
N CYS A 87 -2.93 -14.40 3.20
CA CYS A 87 -3.67 -13.29 2.61
C CYS A 87 -2.81 -12.01 2.50
N PRO A 88 -3.23 -11.02 1.70
CA PRO A 88 -2.51 -9.74 1.55
C PRO A 88 -2.34 -8.98 2.87
N ASP A 89 -3.37 -9.01 3.73
CA ASP A 89 -3.40 -8.32 5.01
C ASP A 89 -4.25 -9.09 6.04
N GLU A 90 -4.26 -8.58 7.29
CA GLU A 90 -4.97 -9.21 8.41
C GLU A 90 -6.49 -9.09 8.29
N GLU A 91 -7.01 -8.05 7.62
CA GLU A 91 -8.44 -7.86 7.43
C GLU A 91 -8.98 -8.90 6.43
N ALA A 92 -8.29 -9.07 5.30
CA ALA A 92 -8.56 -10.12 4.33
C ALA A 92 -8.45 -11.51 4.96
N ALA A 93 -7.43 -11.74 5.80
CA ALA A 93 -7.27 -13.01 6.52
C ALA A 93 -8.45 -13.30 7.46
N GLU A 94 -8.92 -12.32 8.22
CA GLU A 94 -10.06 -12.50 9.13
C GLU A 94 -11.38 -12.70 8.37
N ALA A 95 -11.58 -11.97 7.26
CA ALA A 95 -12.75 -12.17 6.39
C ALA A 95 -12.77 -13.58 5.78
N GLU A 96 -11.62 -14.07 5.30
CA GLU A 96 -11.47 -15.45 4.82
C GLU A 96 -11.71 -16.49 5.92
N ALA A 97 -11.15 -16.27 7.11
CA ALA A 97 -11.34 -17.17 8.23
C ALA A 97 -12.80 -17.19 8.72
N ALA A 98 -13.51 -16.06 8.71
CA ALA A 98 -14.92 -16.01 9.08
C ALA A 98 -15.78 -16.88 8.15
N ALA A 99 -15.56 -16.77 6.84
CA ALA A 99 -16.21 -17.64 5.85
C ALA A 99 -15.83 -19.11 6.06
N ALA A 100 -14.54 -19.38 6.28
CA ALA A 100 -14.02 -20.72 6.54
C ALA A 100 -14.66 -21.35 7.78
N ARG A 101 -14.73 -20.66 8.92
CA ARG A 101 -15.34 -21.17 10.16
C ARG A 101 -16.81 -21.54 9.95
N ALA A 102 -17.55 -20.74 9.19
CA ALA A 102 -18.94 -21.04 8.86
C ALA A 102 -19.06 -22.34 8.06
N VAL A 103 -18.20 -22.53 7.06
CA VAL A 103 -18.21 -23.68 6.15
C VAL A 103 -17.63 -24.95 6.81
N TYR A 104 -16.52 -24.84 7.53
CA TYR A 104 -15.77 -25.94 8.14
C TYR A 104 -16.28 -26.39 9.50
N GLY A 105 -16.87 -25.48 10.30
CA GLY A 105 -17.35 -25.81 11.65
C GLY A 105 -18.27 -27.04 11.70
N PRO A 106 -19.28 -27.13 10.82
CA PRO A 106 -20.15 -28.31 10.70
C PRO A 106 -19.45 -29.62 10.25
N LEU A 107 -18.18 -29.57 9.88
CA LEU A 107 -17.35 -30.72 9.49
C LEU A 107 -16.33 -31.09 10.58
N GLY A 108 -16.27 -30.32 11.67
CA GLY A 108 -15.26 -30.49 12.72
C GLY A 108 -13.85 -30.15 12.24
N VAL A 109 -13.72 -29.26 11.25
CA VAL A 109 -12.44 -28.73 10.77
C VAL A 109 -12.21 -27.38 11.45
N VAL A 110 -11.06 -27.23 12.11
CA VAL A 110 -10.74 -26.05 12.92
C VAL A 110 -10.03 -25.02 12.06
N ALA A 111 -10.60 -23.81 11.99
CA ALA A 111 -10.00 -22.65 11.34
C ALA A 111 -9.66 -21.55 12.36
N ALA A 112 -8.41 -21.10 12.38
CA ALA A 112 -7.92 -20.06 13.29
C ALA A 112 -7.19 -18.95 12.53
N THR A 113 -7.06 -17.77 13.14
CA THR A 113 -6.34 -16.62 12.58
C THR A 113 -5.13 -16.28 13.44
N VAL A 114 -4.01 -15.97 12.78
CA VAL A 114 -2.83 -15.36 13.40
C VAL A 114 -2.82 -13.88 13.04
N ARG A 115 -2.75 -13.03 14.05
CA ARG A 115 -2.85 -11.57 13.93
C ARG A 115 -1.85 -10.85 14.83
N SER A 116 -1.69 -9.56 14.57
CA SER A 116 -0.92 -8.65 15.42
C SER A 116 -1.38 -8.72 16.88
N GLY A 117 -0.43 -8.63 17.83
CA GLY A 117 -0.73 -8.51 19.25
C GLY A 117 -1.08 -9.82 19.97
N MET A 118 -1.10 -10.96 19.28
CA MET A 118 -1.22 -12.26 19.93
C MET A 118 0.06 -12.60 20.71
N ASP A 119 -0.09 -13.16 21.90
CA ASP A 119 1.03 -13.73 22.65
C ASP A 119 1.46 -15.08 22.06
N ALA A 120 2.59 -15.62 22.54
CA ALA A 120 3.12 -16.88 22.01
C ALA A 120 2.17 -18.07 22.23
N ALA A 121 1.39 -18.07 23.32
CA ALA A 121 0.42 -19.13 23.60
C ALA A 121 -0.76 -19.08 22.61
N GLY A 122 -1.33 -17.89 22.36
CA GLY A 122 -2.37 -17.70 21.36
C GLY A 122 -1.90 -18.07 19.96
N ARG A 123 -0.68 -17.68 19.57
CA ARG A 123 -0.12 -18.06 18.25
C ARG A 123 0.02 -19.58 18.12
N ARG A 124 0.58 -20.25 19.13
CA ARG A 124 0.65 -21.73 19.17
C ARG A 124 -0.73 -22.38 19.01
N SER A 125 -1.74 -21.86 19.69
CA SER A 125 -3.11 -22.36 19.55
C SER A 125 -3.67 -22.17 18.15
N ALA A 126 -3.35 -21.06 17.47
CA ALA A 126 -3.81 -20.79 16.12
C ALA A 126 -3.10 -21.67 15.07
N TYR A 127 -1.79 -21.89 15.22
CA TYR A 127 -1.02 -22.80 14.36
C TYR A 127 -1.37 -24.29 14.57
N ALA A 128 -1.99 -24.64 15.69
CA ALA A 128 -2.48 -25.99 15.95
C ALA A 128 -3.78 -26.33 15.19
N ALA A 129 -4.45 -25.34 14.60
CA ALA A 129 -5.67 -25.54 13.80
C ALA A 129 -5.40 -26.40 12.54
N ASP A 130 -6.46 -26.94 11.93
CA ASP A 130 -6.36 -27.64 10.64
C ASP A 130 -6.00 -26.66 9.52
N VAL A 131 -6.56 -25.45 9.57
CA VAL A 131 -6.29 -24.36 8.64
C VAL A 131 -6.03 -23.07 9.42
N THR A 132 -4.87 -22.47 9.21
CA THR A 132 -4.45 -21.22 9.86
C THR A 132 -4.43 -20.09 8.84
N PHE A 133 -5.16 -19.02 9.10
CA PHE A 133 -5.26 -17.83 8.25
C PHE A 133 -4.37 -16.71 8.80
N GLY A 134 -3.77 -15.91 7.93
CA GLY A 134 -2.97 -14.77 8.34
C GLY A 134 -2.33 -14.03 7.18
N ALA A 135 -1.77 -12.86 7.47
CA ALA A 135 -0.99 -12.11 6.51
C ALA A 135 0.45 -12.62 6.43
N LEU A 136 1.12 -12.41 5.30
CA LEU A 136 2.55 -12.71 5.17
C LEU A 136 3.40 -11.93 6.19
N SER A 137 2.96 -10.72 6.55
CA SER A 137 3.56 -9.89 7.61
C SER A 137 3.54 -10.53 9.00
N ARG A 138 2.78 -11.62 9.20
CA ARG A 138 2.76 -12.41 10.44
C ARG A 138 3.43 -13.77 10.27
N PHE A 139 3.07 -14.52 9.23
CA PHE A 139 3.71 -15.82 8.96
C PHE A 139 5.23 -15.73 8.77
N GLY A 140 5.69 -14.68 8.07
CA GLY A 140 7.10 -14.48 7.78
C GLY A 140 7.96 -14.32 9.04
N PRO A 141 7.70 -13.32 9.90
CA PRO A 141 8.43 -13.12 11.14
C PRO A 141 8.33 -14.31 12.10
N ASP A 142 7.17 -14.95 12.24
CA ASP A 142 7.03 -16.15 13.08
C ASP A 142 7.92 -17.30 12.58
N ALA A 143 7.98 -17.52 11.25
CA ALA A 143 8.89 -18.52 10.67
C ALA A 143 10.37 -18.19 10.90
N LEU A 144 10.75 -16.92 10.82
CA LEU A 144 12.11 -16.46 11.15
C LEU A 144 12.43 -16.64 12.65
N ALA A 145 11.45 -16.40 13.52
CA ALA A 145 11.60 -16.58 14.95
C ALA A 145 11.81 -18.07 15.27
N ASP A 146 10.96 -18.95 14.73
CA ASP A 146 11.03 -20.40 14.94
C ASP A 146 12.34 -21.01 14.43
N ALA A 147 12.91 -20.47 13.35
CA ALA A 147 14.21 -20.90 12.82
C ALA A 147 15.38 -20.62 13.78
N ARG A 148 15.22 -19.68 14.72
CA ARG A 148 16.24 -19.31 15.72
C ARG A 148 16.11 -20.09 17.02
N VAL A 149 14.97 -20.74 17.26
CA VAL A 149 14.73 -21.50 18.48
C VAL A 149 15.44 -22.86 18.41
N MET A 150 16.26 -23.16 19.41
CA MET A 150 16.98 -24.44 19.52
C MET A 150 16.06 -25.61 19.89
N ASP A 151 15.12 -25.36 20.81
CA ASP A 151 14.13 -26.35 21.23
C ASP A 151 12.89 -26.30 20.33
N ARG A 152 12.52 -27.44 19.74
CA ARG A 152 11.30 -27.55 18.92
C ARG A 152 10.04 -27.25 19.72
N ALA A 153 10.00 -27.54 21.02
CA ALA A 153 8.84 -27.29 21.86
C ALA A 153 8.55 -25.79 22.08
N ALA A 154 9.56 -24.93 21.88
CA ALA A 154 9.42 -23.49 22.04
C ALA A 154 8.95 -22.77 20.76
N ARG A 155 8.83 -23.48 19.62
CA ARG A 155 8.30 -22.92 18.37
C ARG A 155 6.81 -22.59 18.48
N VAL A 156 6.37 -21.58 17.73
CA VAL A 156 4.94 -21.24 17.61
C VAL A 156 4.28 -21.96 16.45
N GLY A 157 5.00 -22.15 15.35
CA GLY A 157 4.54 -22.80 14.14
C GLY A 157 4.63 -24.32 14.19
N ARG A 158 3.85 -24.94 13.29
CA ARG A 158 3.79 -26.38 13.07
C ARG A 158 4.48 -26.70 11.75
N GLY A 159 5.67 -27.30 11.80
CA GLY A 159 6.32 -27.94 10.64
C GLY A 159 6.33 -27.13 9.33
N THR A 160 6.36 -27.83 8.21
CA THR A 160 6.33 -27.27 6.84
C THR A 160 4.98 -27.64 6.17
N PRO A 161 3.90 -26.91 6.47
CA PRO A 161 2.57 -27.22 5.93
C PRO A 161 2.51 -26.93 4.42
N ALA A 162 1.35 -27.17 3.82
CA ALA A 162 1.04 -26.59 2.52
C ALA A 162 0.58 -25.12 2.69
N ALA A 163 0.80 -24.29 1.68
CA ALA A 163 0.29 -22.93 1.62
C ALA A 163 -0.71 -22.76 0.46
N VAL A 164 -1.80 -22.07 0.76
CA VAL A 164 -2.72 -21.54 -0.24
C VAL A 164 -2.73 -20.02 -0.11
N VAL A 165 -2.33 -19.34 -1.19
CA VAL A 165 -2.12 -17.90 -1.20
C VAL A 165 -3.29 -17.21 -1.90
N SER A 166 -3.90 -16.25 -1.21
CA SER A 166 -4.87 -15.34 -1.82
C SER A 166 -4.12 -14.21 -2.50
N ASP A 167 -4.31 -14.09 -3.81
CA ASP A 167 -3.64 -13.14 -4.68
C ASP A 167 -2.10 -13.18 -4.62
N PRO A 168 -1.49 -14.22 -5.22
CA PRO A 168 -0.04 -14.42 -5.18
C PRO A 168 0.80 -13.26 -5.69
N GLY A 169 0.39 -12.45 -6.68
CA GLY A 169 1.22 -11.31 -7.09
C GLY A 169 1.24 -10.23 -6.02
N GLN A 170 0.11 -9.90 -5.40
CA GLN A 170 0.09 -8.97 -4.26
C GLN A 170 0.91 -9.50 -3.06
N VAL A 171 0.80 -10.78 -2.73
CA VAL A 171 1.48 -11.35 -1.54
C VAL A 171 2.96 -11.63 -1.79
N MET A 172 3.29 -12.25 -2.92
CA MET A 172 4.61 -12.84 -3.17
C MET A 172 5.53 -11.93 -3.99
N ILE A 173 4.95 -11.04 -4.81
CA ILE A 173 5.69 -10.12 -5.68
C ILE A 173 5.70 -8.68 -5.12
N ALA A 174 4.52 -8.16 -4.74
CA ALA A 174 4.39 -6.74 -4.35
C ALA A 174 4.97 -6.43 -2.97
N PHE A 175 4.99 -7.39 -2.04
CA PHE A 175 5.79 -7.23 -0.83
C PHE A 175 7.26 -7.20 -1.22
N ASN A 176 7.95 -6.10 -0.87
CA ASN A 176 9.40 -5.99 -0.90
C ASN A 176 10.01 -7.34 -0.55
N ARG A 177 10.93 -7.84 -1.39
CA ARG A 177 11.47 -9.22 -1.42
C ARG A 177 12.08 -9.72 -0.09
N ARG A 178 11.91 -9.00 1.00
CA ARG A 178 12.48 -9.16 2.32
C ARG A 178 11.39 -9.25 3.39
N ILE A 179 11.47 -10.32 4.19
CA ILE A 179 10.75 -10.49 5.44
C ILE A 179 11.73 -10.13 6.57
N THR A 180 11.27 -9.36 7.56
CA THR A 180 12.12 -8.95 8.67
C THR A 180 11.45 -9.30 9.99
N LEU A 181 12.17 -10.03 10.84
CA LEU A 181 11.80 -10.19 12.24
C LEU A 181 12.42 -9.02 13.00
N LEU A 182 11.58 -8.26 13.67
CA LEU A 182 11.98 -7.15 14.49
C LEU A 182 11.82 -7.51 15.96
N GLU A 183 12.81 -7.16 16.79
CA GLU A 183 12.67 -7.17 18.25
C GLU A 183 12.76 -5.73 18.76
N LYS A 184 11.99 -5.43 19.82
CA LYS A 184 12.09 -4.14 20.49
C LYS A 184 13.51 -3.95 21.00
N ASP A 185 14.10 -2.81 20.66
CA ASP A 185 15.34 -2.37 21.25
C ASP A 185 15.12 -2.04 22.72
N VAL A 186 15.56 -2.94 23.60
CA VAL A 186 15.42 -2.78 25.05
C VAL A 186 16.47 -1.87 25.67
N THR A 187 17.38 -1.30 24.87
CA THR A 187 18.43 -0.40 25.41
C THR A 187 17.77 0.86 25.97
N PRO A 188 17.78 1.08 27.30
CA PRO A 188 17.09 2.24 27.87
C PRO A 188 17.72 3.54 27.37
N ALA A 189 16.92 4.58 27.15
CA ALA A 189 17.42 5.89 26.71
C ALA A 189 18.54 6.44 27.59
N GLY A 190 18.50 6.17 28.90
CA GLY A 190 19.59 6.55 29.82
C GLY A 190 20.91 5.84 29.52
N GLU A 191 20.87 4.59 29.09
CA GLU A 191 22.06 3.84 28.68
C GLU A 191 22.61 4.32 27.34
N LEU A 192 21.73 4.58 26.36
CA LEU A 192 22.13 5.19 25.09
C LEU A 192 22.85 6.53 25.30
N ARG A 193 22.37 7.36 26.23
CA ARG A 193 23.04 8.63 26.61
C ARG A 193 24.41 8.40 27.23
N ARG A 194 24.57 7.43 28.14
CA ARG A 194 25.87 7.08 28.73
C ARG A 194 26.86 6.61 27.67
N ILE A 195 26.41 5.75 26.76
CA ILE A 195 27.23 5.23 25.66
C ILE A 195 27.63 6.35 24.71
N ALA A 196 26.71 7.26 24.36
CA ALA A 196 27.03 8.42 23.54
C ALA A 196 28.06 9.35 24.22
N GLY A 197 27.93 9.57 25.53
CA GLY A 197 28.91 10.32 26.32
C GLY A 197 30.30 9.68 26.33
N PHE A 198 30.38 8.35 26.45
CA PHE A 198 31.65 7.62 26.34
C PHE A 198 32.22 7.71 24.91
N ALA A 199 31.37 7.47 23.90
CA ALA A 199 31.75 7.52 22.50
C ALA A 199 32.32 8.88 22.11
N ALA A 200 31.85 9.98 22.73
CA ALA A 200 32.40 11.32 22.57
C ALA A 200 33.92 11.39 22.81
N GLY A 201 34.45 10.56 23.72
CA GLY A 201 35.88 10.48 24.06
C GLY A 201 36.72 9.50 23.23
N LEU A 202 36.13 8.83 22.23
CA LEU A 202 36.85 7.94 21.31
C LEU A 202 37.52 8.74 20.19
N ARG A 203 38.81 8.48 19.95
CA ARG A 203 39.64 9.17 18.95
C ARG A 203 39.72 8.39 17.64
N GLU A 204 39.48 9.07 16.52
CA GLU A 204 39.69 8.50 15.19
C GLU A 204 41.17 8.18 14.95
N GLY A 205 41.45 7.07 14.27
CA GLY A 205 42.79 6.54 14.03
C GLY A 205 43.41 5.78 15.21
N ALA A 206 42.90 5.95 16.44
CA ALA A 206 43.38 5.24 17.63
C ALA A 206 42.35 4.25 18.19
N ASP A 207 41.16 4.74 18.54
CA ASP A 207 40.08 3.94 19.13
C ASP A 207 39.02 3.53 18.09
N VAL A 208 38.91 4.29 16.99
CA VAL A 208 37.96 4.03 15.89
C VAL A 208 38.68 4.18 14.56
N THR A 209 38.41 3.26 13.65
CA THR A 209 38.78 3.36 12.22
C THR A 209 37.53 3.54 11.38
N VAL A 210 37.60 4.36 10.34
CA VAL A 210 36.50 4.55 9.40
C VAL A 210 36.96 4.05 8.05
N ASP A 211 36.16 3.15 7.48
CA ASP A 211 36.39 2.67 6.12
C ASP A 211 36.08 3.79 5.12
N ALA A 212 37.01 4.07 4.20
CA ALA A 212 36.91 5.17 3.27
C ALA A 212 35.81 4.96 2.21
N GLU A 213 35.44 3.70 1.95
CA GLU A 213 34.45 3.33 0.94
C GLU A 213 33.03 3.27 1.51
N SER A 214 32.83 2.63 2.67
CA SER A 214 31.49 2.54 3.29
C SER A 214 31.13 3.69 4.24
N ALA A 215 32.10 4.51 4.64
CA ALA A 215 31.97 5.54 5.68
C ALA A 215 31.49 5.02 7.06
N VAL A 216 31.47 3.70 7.27
CA VAL A 216 31.01 3.07 8.52
C VAL A 216 32.17 3.01 9.53
N PRO A 217 32.02 3.59 10.74
CA PRO A 217 33.03 3.49 11.79
C PRO A 217 33.10 2.06 12.37
N ARG A 218 34.29 1.65 12.77
CA ARG A 218 34.57 0.38 13.48
C ARG A 218 35.49 0.64 14.66
N LEU A 219 35.23 -0.01 15.80
CA LEU A 219 36.13 0.05 16.95
C LEU A 219 37.45 -0.68 16.62
N THR A 220 38.58 -0.07 16.96
CA THR A 220 39.87 -0.78 16.97
C THR A 220 39.91 -1.73 18.16
N PRO A 221 40.85 -2.71 18.20
CA PRO A 221 41.05 -3.54 19.38
C PRO A 221 41.21 -2.71 20.67
N ARG A 222 41.94 -1.59 20.58
CA ARG A 222 42.13 -0.63 21.68
C ARG A 222 40.83 0.07 22.09
N GLY A 223 40.04 0.55 21.13
CA GLY A 223 38.76 1.20 21.41
C GLY A 223 37.77 0.25 22.06
N ARG A 224 37.77 -1.02 21.62
CA ARG A 224 36.96 -2.10 22.19
C ARG A 224 37.38 -2.44 23.61
N GLU A 225 38.69 -2.55 23.88
CA GLU A 225 39.22 -2.76 25.23
C GLU A 225 38.82 -1.63 26.18
N ARG A 226 39.00 -0.36 25.77
CA ARG A 226 38.56 0.80 26.58
C ARG A 226 37.06 0.79 26.86
N LEU A 227 36.25 0.39 25.88
CA LEU A 227 34.80 0.27 26.04
C LEU A 227 34.46 -0.83 27.02
N HIS A 228 35.08 -2.00 26.90
CA HIS A 228 34.86 -3.14 27.78
C HIS A 228 35.28 -2.85 29.22
N ASP A 229 36.41 -2.18 29.42
CA ASP A 229 36.88 -1.77 30.75
C ASP A 229 35.92 -0.76 31.39
N ALA A 230 35.46 0.23 30.63
CA ALA A 230 34.57 1.27 31.14
C ALA A 230 33.18 0.73 31.56
N TYR A 231 32.73 -0.37 30.95
CA TYR A 231 31.42 -0.97 31.19
C TYR A 231 31.50 -2.34 31.91
N GLY A 232 32.70 -2.76 32.37
CA GLY A 232 32.89 -3.99 33.13
C GLY A 232 32.58 -5.27 32.35
N VAL A 233 32.85 -5.31 31.05
CA VAL A 233 32.60 -6.48 30.19
C VAL A 233 33.62 -7.57 30.47
N VAL A 234 33.17 -8.66 31.10
CA VAL A 234 34.01 -9.83 31.41
C VAL A 234 34.10 -10.80 30.23
N VAL A 235 33.02 -10.92 29.44
CA VAL A 235 32.93 -11.83 28.29
C VAL A 235 32.69 -11.00 27.02
N PRO A 236 33.76 -10.68 26.25
CA PRO A 236 33.67 -9.82 25.06
C PRO A 236 32.76 -10.34 23.94
N VAL A 237 32.49 -11.65 23.93
CA VAL A 237 31.66 -12.30 22.90
C VAL A 237 30.21 -12.49 23.33
N SER A 238 29.83 -12.01 24.51
CA SER A 238 28.44 -12.08 24.98
C SER A 238 27.54 -11.18 24.15
N THR A 239 26.25 -11.54 24.03
CA THR A 239 25.26 -10.71 23.32
C THR A 239 25.20 -9.28 23.87
N ALA A 240 25.36 -9.11 25.19
CA ALA A 240 25.41 -7.80 25.84
C ALA A 240 26.65 -6.98 25.42
N ALA A 241 27.83 -7.60 25.36
CA ALA A 241 29.05 -6.95 24.91
C ALA A 241 28.97 -6.51 23.44
N LEU A 242 28.50 -7.40 22.56
CA LEU A 242 28.32 -7.09 21.14
C LEU A 242 27.30 -5.98 20.92
N LEU A 243 26.21 -5.96 21.70
CA LEU A 243 25.24 -4.88 21.66
C LEU A 243 25.86 -3.56 22.10
N LEU A 244 26.63 -3.56 23.20
CA LEU A 244 27.35 -2.38 23.69
C LEU A 244 28.33 -1.82 22.64
N GLU A 245 29.15 -2.67 22.04
CA GLU A 245 30.07 -2.30 20.95
C GLU A 245 29.31 -1.64 19.79
N LYS A 246 28.20 -2.24 19.37
CA LYS A 246 27.33 -1.71 18.33
C LYS A 246 26.80 -0.32 18.69
N ARG A 247 26.29 -0.10 19.91
CA ARG A 247 25.80 1.22 20.37
C ARG A 247 26.89 2.27 20.40
N ALA A 248 28.11 1.91 20.78
CA ALA A 248 29.24 2.82 20.74
C ALA A 248 29.54 3.26 19.28
N VAL A 249 29.53 2.31 18.34
CA VAL A 249 29.71 2.58 16.90
C VAL A 249 28.59 3.48 16.35
N GLU A 250 27.33 3.20 16.69
CA GLU A 250 26.17 4.03 16.31
C GLU A 250 26.32 5.47 16.82
N ALA A 251 26.77 5.65 18.06
CA ALA A 251 27.03 6.98 18.62
C ALA A 251 28.21 7.70 17.91
N VAL A 252 29.24 6.97 17.47
CA VAL A 252 30.29 7.57 16.64
C VAL A 252 29.76 7.98 15.27
N LEU A 253 28.96 7.11 14.64
CA LEU A 253 28.34 7.42 13.35
C LEU A 253 27.40 8.62 13.45
N ALA A 254 26.57 8.68 14.50
CA ALA A 254 25.71 9.82 14.77
C ALA A 254 26.49 11.13 14.85
N ARG A 255 27.65 11.17 15.53
CA ARG A 255 28.51 12.38 15.56
C ARG A 255 29.00 12.80 14.17
N ARG A 256 29.22 11.86 13.26
CA ARG A 256 29.69 12.12 11.89
C ARG A 256 28.57 12.58 10.96
N SER A 257 27.32 12.19 11.22
CA SER A 257 26.17 12.57 10.40
C SER A 257 25.87 14.06 10.44
N ARG A 258 25.59 14.66 9.28
CA ARG A 258 25.41 16.12 9.14
C ARG A 258 23.94 16.52 9.02
N ARG A 259 23.53 17.47 9.88
CA ARG A 259 22.22 18.11 9.80
C ARG A 259 22.12 18.97 8.53
N GLY A 260 21.01 18.88 7.80
CA GLY A 260 20.76 19.60 6.55
C GLY A 260 21.31 18.90 5.29
N GLU A 261 22.18 17.91 5.44
CA GLU A 261 22.68 17.07 4.33
C GLU A 261 22.07 15.66 4.40
N GLU A 262 22.18 15.00 5.57
CA GLU A 262 21.74 13.62 5.78
C GLU A 262 20.39 13.51 6.50
N TYR A 263 20.10 14.44 7.41
CA TYR A 263 18.86 14.48 8.20
C TYR A 263 18.48 15.91 8.58
N GLU A 264 17.23 16.11 8.97
CA GLU A 264 16.70 17.35 9.51
C GLU A 264 15.93 17.10 10.82
N LEU A 265 15.75 18.15 11.62
CA LEU A 265 14.89 18.14 12.80
C LEU A 265 13.62 18.92 12.50
N ALA A 266 12.48 18.25 12.52
CA ALA A 266 11.17 18.85 12.34
C ALA A 266 10.25 18.43 13.49
N GLY A 267 9.68 19.41 14.21
CA GLY A 267 8.75 19.12 15.31
C GLY A 267 9.34 18.31 16.48
N GLY A 268 10.68 18.32 16.67
CA GLY A 268 11.35 17.49 17.67
C GLY A 268 11.63 16.05 17.21
N GLU A 269 11.30 15.71 15.97
CA GLU A 269 11.62 14.42 15.36
C GLU A 269 12.80 14.52 14.39
N VAL A 270 13.61 13.47 14.36
CA VAL A 270 14.73 13.31 13.41
C VAL A 270 14.20 12.67 12.12
N LEU A 271 14.26 13.40 11.02
CA LEU A 271 13.80 12.96 9.69
C LEU A 271 14.98 12.82 8.73
N ARG A 272 15.03 11.74 7.95
CA ARG A 272 16.08 11.53 6.95
C ARG A 272 15.79 12.38 5.71
N LEU A 273 16.80 13.05 5.17
CA LEU A 273 16.69 13.78 3.91
C LEU A 273 16.96 12.84 2.71
N PRO A 274 16.19 12.95 1.61
CA PRO A 274 16.43 12.15 0.39
C PRO A 274 17.80 12.37 -0.25
N SER A 275 18.44 13.51 0.03
CA SER A 275 19.77 13.92 -0.48
C SER A 275 20.96 13.27 0.23
N GLY A 276 20.74 12.56 1.34
CA GLY A 276 21.81 12.05 2.20
C GLY A 276 22.51 10.81 1.65
N THR A 277 23.85 10.81 1.66
CA THR A 277 24.79 9.73 1.27
C THR A 277 24.86 8.56 2.25
N LEU A 278 23.84 8.34 3.09
CA LEU A 278 23.77 7.13 3.91
C LEU A 278 23.65 5.90 2.98
N PRO A 279 24.46 4.85 3.15
CA PRO A 279 24.51 3.71 2.24
C PRO A 279 23.13 3.11 1.97
N ASP A 280 22.86 2.77 0.70
CA ASP A 280 21.61 2.15 0.29
C ASP A 280 21.33 0.87 1.10
N GLY A 281 20.14 0.80 1.69
CA GLY A 281 19.70 -0.31 2.56
C GLY A 281 19.76 -0.02 4.07
N LEU A 282 20.39 1.09 4.48
CA LEU A 282 20.23 1.65 5.82
C LEU A 282 19.19 2.77 5.77
N GLY A 283 17.96 2.50 6.20
CA GLY A 283 17.12 3.58 6.75
C GLY A 283 17.80 4.15 8.02
N PHE A 284 17.05 4.78 8.92
CA PHE A 284 17.48 4.84 10.32
C PHE A 284 17.46 3.43 10.98
N THR A 285 18.03 2.42 10.32
CA THR A 285 18.01 1.04 10.74
C THR A 285 19.17 0.79 11.68
N GLY A 286 18.90 0.09 12.78
CA GLY A 286 19.93 -0.33 13.73
C GLY A 286 20.44 0.81 14.59
N GLY A 287 19.55 1.58 15.24
CA GLY A 287 19.95 2.44 16.37
C GLY A 287 20.49 3.84 16.03
N LEU A 288 20.82 4.11 14.76
CA LEU A 288 21.39 5.40 14.34
C LEU A 288 20.45 6.58 14.61
N ARG A 289 19.12 6.43 14.42
CA ARG A 289 18.16 7.50 14.77
C ARG A 289 18.23 7.82 16.24
N GLN A 290 18.20 6.83 17.12
CA GLN A 290 18.27 7.06 18.56
C GLN A 290 19.60 7.69 18.97
N ALA A 291 20.71 7.30 18.32
CA ALA A 291 22.00 7.93 18.55
C ALA A 291 22.02 9.41 18.10
N ILE A 292 21.36 9.75 16.98
CA ILE A 292 21.17 11.15 16.54
C ILE A 292 20.21 11.88 17.48
N GLU A 293 19.11 11.27 17.90
CA GLU A 293 18.15 11.85 18.86
C GLU A 293 18.84 12.18 20.20
N VAL A 294 19.70 11.27 20.68
CA VAL A 294 20.55 11.51 21.85
C VAL A 294 21.53 12.67 21.61
N ARG A 295 22.16 12.75 20.43
CA ARG A 295 23.08 13.85 20.09
C ARG A 295 22.36 15.20 20.05
N GLU A 296 21.19 15.25 19.43
CA GLU A 296 20.40 16.46 19.27
C GLU A 296 19.63 16.85 20.55
N GLY A 297 19.62 15.98 21.56
CA GLY A 297 18.93 16.22 22.83
C GLY A 297 17.41 16.14 22.75
N VAL A 298 16.87 15.46 21.75
CA VAL A 298 15.42 15.26 21.58
C VAL A 298 14.95 13.98 22.29
N ALA A 299 13.63 13.77 22.32
CA ALA A 299 13.06 12.54 22.86
C ALA A 299 13.56 11.33 22.07
N VAL A 300 14.05 10.31 22.78
CA VAL A 300 14.53 9.07 22.15
C VAL A 300 13.32 8.22 21.83
N SER A 301 13.15 7.92 20.55
CA SER A 301 12.08 7.08 20.05
C SER A 301 12.33 5.61 20.36
N ASP A 302 11.25 4.88 20.65
CA ASP A 302 11.29 3.42 20.65
C ASP A 302 11.56 2.97 19.21
N THR A 303 12.52 2.07 19.03
CA THR A 303 12.81 1.51 17.71
C THR A 303 12.85 0.00 17.79
N ASP A 304 12.29 -0.60 16.75
CA ASP A 304 12.35 -2.02 16.50
C ASP A 304 13.60 -2.34 15.68
N TRP A 305 14.42 -3.28 16.13
CA TRP A 305 15.67 -3.66 15.46
C TRP A 305 15.53 -5.00 14.71
N PRO A 306 16.07 -5.12 13.48
CA PRO A 306 15.95 -6.34 12.68
C PRO A 306 16.90 -7.44 13.15
N VAL A 307 16.37 -8.40 13.92
CA VAL A 307 17.13 -9.54 14.45
C VAL A 307 17.35 -10.65 13.43
N ALA A 308 16.46 -10.75 12.45
CA ALA A 308 16.58 -11.71 11.37
C ALA A 308 15.93 -11.16 10.11
N VAL A 309 16.48 -11.56 8.98
CA VAL A 309 16.05 -11.14 7.67
C VAL A 309 15.98 -12.38 6.80
N GLY A 310 14.83 -12.59 6.16
CA GLY A 310 14.63 -13.62 5.15
C GLY A 310 14.15 -13.00 3.85
N SER A 311 14.13 -13.78 2.79
CA SER A 311 13.48 -13.38 1.55
C SER A 311 12.10 -14.04 1.41
N VAL A 312 11.19 -13.39 0.69
CA VAL A 312 9.87 -13.95 0.39
C VAL A 312 10.01 -15.29 -0.37
N PRO A 313 10.86 -15.42 -1.41
CA PRO A 313 11.12 -16.73 -2.04
C PRO A 313 11.63 -17.79 -1.07
N ALA A 314 12.56 -17.47 -0.17
CA ALA A 314 13.07 -18.45 0.79
C ALA A 314 11.98 -18.93 1.76
N HIS A 315 11.09 -18.03 2.20
CA HIS A 315 9.94 -18.40 3.03
C HIS A 315 9.02 -19.40 2.32
N PHE A 316 8.65 -19.11 1.06
CA PHE A 316 7.75 -19.97 0.30
C PHE A 316 8.37 -21.31 -0.12
N ARG A 317 9.69 -21.39 -0.34
CA ARG A 317 10.40 -22.66 -0.57
C ARG A 317 10.34 -23.63 0.62
N GLY A 318 10.04 -23.14 1.82
CA GLY A 318 9.85 -23.98 3.00
C GLY A 318 8.57 -24.81 2.97
N TYR A 319 7.60 -24.47 2.12
CA TYR A 319 6.33 -25.19 2.02
C TYR A 319 6.44 -26.36 1.04
N ARG A 320 5.80 -27.49 1.36
CA ARG A 320 5.77 -28.66 0.47
C ARG A 320 5.00 -28.38 -0.82
N VAL A 321 3.91 -27.63 -0.69
CA VAL A 321 3.02 -27.24 -1.79
C VAL A 321 2.65 -25.79 -1.58
N VAL A 322 2.75 -24.99 -2.64
CA VAL A 322 2.26 -23.62 -2.66
C VAL A 322 1.34 -23.49 -3.87
N GLY A 323 0.08 -23.15 -3.63
CA GLY A 323 -0.89 -22.83 -4.67
C GLY A 323 -1.60 -21.53 -4.36
N GLY A 324 -2.41 -21.03 -5.29
CA GLY A 324 -3.18 -19.83 -5.02
C GLY A 324 -4.21 -19.51 -6.07
N THR A 325 -4.93 -18.42 -5.86
CA THR A 325 -5.91 -17.91 -6.82
C THR A 325 -5.68 -16.42 -7.00
N SER A 326 -5.71 -15.94 -8.23
CA SER A 326 -5.68 -14.51 -8.53
C SER A 326 -6.82 -14.12 -9.46
N GLN A 327 -7.39 -12.94 -9.23
CA GLN A 327 -8.39 -12.34 -10.10
C GLN A 327 -7.79 -11.38 -11.12
N ALA A 328 -6.63 -10.78 -10.83
CA ALA A 328 -6.16 -9.62 -11.54
C ALA A 328 -4.86 -9.83 -12.34
N GLU A 329 -4.19 -10.98 -12.22
CA GLU A 329 -2.75 -11.00 -12.51
C GLU A 329 -2.29 -12.13 -13.43
N LEU A 330 -2.30 -11.87 -14.74
CA LEU A 330 -1.37 -12.54 -15.67
C LEU A 330 0.01 -11.87 -15.72
N LEU A 331 0.10 -10.59 -15.33
CA LEU A 331 1.33 -9.79 -15.45
C LEU A 331 2.51 -10.38 -14.68
N PHE A 332 2.23 -11.04 -13.55
CA PHE A 332 3.26 -11.63 -12.68
C PHE A 332 3.56 -13.10 -12.98
N THR A 333 2.99 -13.67 -14.05
CA THR A 333 3.17 -15.10 -14.38
C THR A 333 4.65 -15.46 -14.51
N ALA A 334 5.41 -14.67 -15.26
CA ALA A 334 6.83 -14.92 -15.45
C ALA A 334 7.61 -14.87 -14.13
N GLU A 335 7.33 -13.90 -13.25
CA GLU A 335 8.01 -13.79 -11.96
C GLU A 335 7.62 -14.91 -10.99
N LEU A 336 6.36 -15.35 -10.98
CA LEU A 336 5.90 -16.47 -10.17
C LEU A 336 6.57 -17.79 -10.59
N GLU A 337 6.72 -18.01 -11.89
CA GLU A 337 7.42 -19.18 -12.43
C GLU A 337 8.93 -19.12 -12.15
N GLU A 338 9.58 -17.98 -12.40
CA GLU A 338 11.03 -17.84 -12.25
C GLU A 338 11.48 -17.87 -10.77
N LEU A 339 10.79 -17.15 -9.88
CA LEU A 339 11.23 -17.00 -8.50
C LEU A 339 10.75 -18.15 -7.58
N PHE A 340 9.57 -18.70 -7.87
CA PHE A 340 8.88 -19.67 -7.01
C PHE A 340 8.59 -21.02 -7.68
N GLY A 341 8.79 -21.17 -9.00
CA GLY A 341 8.46 -22.39 -9.73
C GLY A 341 6.94 -22.64 -9.86
N LEU A 342 6.12 -21.60 -9.67
CA LEU A 342 4.66 -21.71 -9.65
C LEU A 342 4.07 -21.52 -11.05
N ARG A 343 3.48 -22.58 -11.59
CA ARG A 343 2.72 -22.50 -12.85
C ARG A 343 1.44 -21.71 -12.64
N VAL A 344 1.12 -20.83 -13.59
CA VAL A 344 -0.15 -20.10 -13.62
C VAL A 344 -1.08 -20.73 -14.65
N TRP A 345 -2.26 -21.15 -14.23
CA TRP A 345 -3.32 -21.63 -15.11
C TRP A 345 -4.38 -20.56 -15.30
N ASP A 346 -4.46 -20.03 -16.52
CA ASP A 346 -5.55 -19.16 -16.94
C ASP A 346 -6.80 -20.00 -17.25
N ARG A 347 -7.78 -19.92 -16.34
CA ARG A 347 -9.06 -20.62 -16.40
C ARG A 347 -9.99 -20.06 -17.48
N ARG A 348 -9.84 -18.79 -17.82
CA ARG A 348 -10.82 -18.04 -18.62
C ARG A 348 -10.94 -18.66 -20.01
N THR A 349 -12.18 -18.78 -20.46
CA THR A 349 -12.52 -19.06 -21.85
C THR A 349 -12.13 -17.90 -22.76
N GLU A 350 -12.06 -18.15 -24.07
CA GLU A 350 -11.72 -17.10 -25.04
C GLU A 350 -12.70 -15.92 -25.00
N GLY A 351 -14.00 -16.20 -24.78
CA GLY A 351 -15.02 -15.15 -24.63
C GLY A 351 -14.84 -14.30 -23.37
N GLU A 352 -14.44 -14.92 -22.25
CA GLU A 352 -14.16 -14.19 -21.00
C GLU A 352 -12.90 -13.33 -21.12
N ARG A 353 -11.88 -13.81 -21.84
CA ARG A 353 -10.66 -13.03 -22.14
C ARG A 353 -10.98 -11.82 -23.03
N GLU A 354 -11.83 -12.00 -24.04
CA GLU A 354 -12.29 -10.90 -24.89
C GLU A 354 -13.07 -9.87 -24.06
N ALA A 355 -14.02 -10.31 -23.25
CA ALA A 355 -14.83 -9.43 -22.41
C ALA A 355 -13.97 -8.59 -21.45
N GLU A 356 -12.93 -9.18 -20.86
CA GLU A 356 -12.00 -8.44 -20.01
C GLU A 356 -11.11 -7.47 -20.80
N ARG A 357 -10.69 -7.83 -22.01
CA ARG A 357 -9.92 -6.92 -22.87
C ARG A 357 -10.75 -5.71 -23.28
N VAL A 358 -12.00 -5.94 -23.68
CA VAL A 358 -12.97 -4.87 -23.99
C VAL A 358 -13.20 -4.01 -22.75
N HIS A 359 -13.46 -4.63 -21.60
CA HIS A 359 -13.65 -3.89 -20.35
C HIS A 359 -12.42 -3.05 -19.97
N ALA A 360 -11.21 -3.58 -20.10
CA ALA A 360 -9.98 -2.85 -19.82
C ALA A 360 -9.82 -1.64 -20.76
N ALA A 361 -10.14 -1.81 -22.04
CA ALA A 361 -10.14 -0.73 -23.02
C ALA A 361 -11.20 0.33 -22.67
N ASP A 362 -12.40 -0.07 -22.29
CA ASP A 362 -13.51 0.81 -21.91
C ASP A 362 -13.18 1.61 -20.65
N LEU A 363 -12.62 0.95 -19.63
CA LEU A 363 -12.17 1.60 -18.40
C LEU A 363 -11.04 2.59 -18.68
N GLY A 364 -10.09 2.24 -19.56
CA GLY A 364 -9.04 3.15 -20.01
C GLY A 364 -9.63 4.42 -20.64
N ARG A 365 -10.60 4.26 -21.55
CA ARG A 365 -11.32 5.40 -22.16
C ARG A 365 -12.08 6.23 -21.13
N TYR A 366 -12.75 5.59 -20.17
CA TYR A 366 -13.47 6.26 -19.09
C TYR A 366 -12.55 7.07 -18.17
N LEU A 367 -11.40 6.52 -17.77
CA LEU A 367 -10.44 7.23 -16.93
C LEU A 367 -9.78 8.41 -17.65
N GLU A 368 -9.48 8.26 -18.95
CA GLU A 368 -8.99 9.36 -19.77
C GLU A 368 -10.03 10.48 -19.89
N LEU A 369 -11.30 10.12 -20.13
CA LEU A 369 -12.42 11.04 -20.13
C LEU A 369 -12.53 11.78 -18.78
N ASN A 370 -12.50 11.07 -17.66
CA ASN A 370 -12.54 11.69 -16.33
C ASN A 370 -11.38 12.64 -16.06
N ARG A 371 -10.16 12.30 -16.50
CA ARG A 371 -9.00 13.21 -16.40
C ARG A 371 -9.19 14.47 -17.24
N LYS A 372 -9.77 14.32 -18.44
CA LYS A 372 -10.11 15.46 -19.30
C LYS A 372 -11.18 16.32 -18.64
N LEU A 373 -12.30 15.74 -18.21
CA LEU A 373 -13.37 16.44 -17.48
C LEU A 373 -12.84 17.17 -16.25
N ALA A 374 -12.01 16.53 -15.42
CA ALA A 374 -11.42 17.17 -14.25
C ALA A 374 -10.52 18.38 -14.58
N ARG A 375 -9.78 18.32 -15.70
CA ARG A 375 -9.00 19.47 -16.21
C ARG A 375 -9.92 20.60 -16.66
N TRP A 376 -11.04 20.27 -17.29
CA TRP A 376 -12.03 21.23 -17.76
C TRP A 376 -12.81 21.87 -16.62
N ASP A 377 -13.26 21.09 -15.63
CA ASP A 377 -13.85 21.60 -14.39
C ASP A 377 -12.89 22.58 -13.70
N ALA A 378 -11.60 22.25 -13.61
CA ALA A 378 -10.60 23.15 -13.05
C ALA A 378 -10.46 24.47 -13.84
N VAL A 379 -10.56 24.45 -15.18
CA VAL A 379 -10.55 25.68 -16.01
C VAL A 379 -11.86 26.46 -15.85
N GLY A 380 -13.00 25.79 -15.91
CA GLY A 380 -14.33 26.39 -15.75
C GLY A 380 -14.51 27.04 -14.37
N CYS A 381 -14.11 26.35 -13.30
CA CYS A 381 -14.11 26.88 -11.94
C CYS A 381 -13.19 28.10 -11.80
N ARG A 382 -11.99 28.11 -12.42
CA ARG A 382 -11.09 29.28 -12.41
C ARG A 382 -11.70 30.48 -13.11
N HIS A 383 -12.34 30.29 -14.25
CA HIS A 383 -13.01 31.40 -14.95
C HIS A 383 -14.25 31.89 -14.20
N ARG A 384 -15.07 30.97 -13.68
CA ARG A 384 -16.22 31.31 -12.83
C ARG A 384 -15.79 32.08 -11.58
N ALA A 385 -14.71 31.65 -10.93
CA ALA A 385 -14.10 32.37 -9.82
C ALA A 385 -13.62 33.75 -10.28
N GLY A 386 -12.84 33.86 -11.36
CA GLY A 386 -12.38 35.15 -11.87
C GLY A 386 -13.51 36.12 -12.24
N PHE A 387 -14.60 35.65 -12.86
CA PHE A 387 -15.79 36.47 -13.12
C PHE A 387 -16.56 36.82 -11.84
N GLY A 388 -16.62 35.91 -10.87
CA GLY A 388 -17.17 36.15 -9.54
C GLY A 388 -16.37 37.22 -8.79
N ASP A 389 -15.05 37.09 -8.74
CA ASP A 389 -14.13 38.05 -8.11
C ASP A 389 -14.24 39.43 -8.77
N LEU A 390 -14.31 39.48 -10.11
CA LEU A 390 -14.54 40.72 -10.83
C LEU A 390 -15.90 41.32 -10.48
N ARG A 391 -16.97 40.52 -10.42
CA ARG A 391 -18.31 40.97 -10.03
C ARG A 391 -18.31 41.49 -8.59
N GLU A 392 -17.65 40.82 -7.66
CA GLU A 392 -17.55 41.25 -6.27
C GLU A 392 -16.72 42.53 -6.13
N SER A 393 -15.63 42.67 -6.89
CA SER A 393 -14.81 43.89 -6.88
C SER A 393 -15.62 45.13 -7.28
N LEU A 394 -16.67 44.98 -8.10
CA LEU A 394 -17.58 46.07 -8.48
C LEU A 394 -18.41 46.62 -7.31
N TRP A 395 -18.30 46.12 -6.07
CA TRP A 395 -18.85 46.79 -4.88
C TRP A 395 -18.04 48.02 -4.46
N GLU A 396 -16.77 48.09 -4.83
CA GLU A 396 -15.91 49.23 -4.56
C GLU A 396 -15.75 50.12 -5.80
N PRO A 397 -15.63 51.46 -5.64
CA PRO A 397 -15.45 52.36 -6.77
C PRO A 397 -14.19 52.09 -7.61
N SER A 398 -13.12 51.64 -6.96
CA SER A 398 -11.85 51.20 -7.58
C SER A 398 -12.00 49.95 -8.46
N GLY A 399 -12.98 49.09 -8.17
CA GLY A 399 -13.19 47.82 -8.87
C GLY A 399 -13.68 48.00 -10.31
N THR A 400 -14.38 49.09 -10.62
CA THR A 400 -14.85 49.36 -12.00
C THR A 400 -13.68 49.49 -12.98
N ALA A 401 -12.61 50.18 -12.59
CA ALA A 401 -11.42 50.33 -13.43
C ALA A 401 -10.65 49.02 -13.59
N LEU A 402 -10.55 48.23 -12.53
CA LEU A 402 -9.92 46.91 -12.54
C LEU A 402 -10.68 45.95 -13.46
N ALA A 403 -12.01 45.93 -13.39
CA ALA A 403 -12.85 45.07 -14.21
C ALA A 403 -12.76 45.42 -15.69
N VAL A 404 -12.84 46.70 -16.06
CA VAL A 404 -12.68 47.13 -17.46
C VAL A 404 -11.31 46.75 -17.99
N ARG A 405 -10.25 47.03 -17.24
CA ARG A 405 -8.88 46.70 -17.64
C ARG A 405 -8.66 45.19 -17.75
N SER A 406 -9.23 44.39 -16.85
CA SER A 406 -9.08 42.93 -16.88
C SER A 406 -9.87 42.29 -18.02
N LEU A 407 -11.03 42.86 -18.36
CA LEU A 407 -11.89 42.33 -19.43
C LEU A 407 -11.40 42.75 -20.81
N THR A 408 -11.12 44.03 -21.05
CA THR A 408 -10.82 44.58 -22.38
C THR A 408 -9.36 44.99 -22.59
N GLY A 409 -8.61 45.20 -21.50
CA GLY A 409 -7.25 45.77 -21.55
C GLY A 409 -7.21 47.30 -21.53
N ASP A 410 -8.37 47.96 -21.59
CA ASP A 410 -8.47 49.42 -21.72
C ASP A 410 -8.56 50.13 -20.37
N ALA A 411 -8.29 51.44 -20.37
CA ALA A 411 -8.53 52.30 -19.22
C ALA A 411 -9.97 52.85 -19.26
N VAL A 412 -10.54 53.14 -18.09
CA VAL A 412 -11.84 53.82 -18.00
C VAL A 412 -11.67 55.29 -18.39
N PRO A 413 -12.49 55.82 -19.31
CA PRO A 413 -12.46 57.25 -19.66
C PRO A 413 -12.72 58.14 -18.45
N ALA A 414 -12.02 59.28 -18.37
CA ALA A 414 -12.09 60.19 -17.20
C ALA A 414 -13.45 60.88 -17.03
N ASP A 415 -14.26 60.94 -18.09
CA ASP A 415 -15.58 61.55 -18.18
C ASP A 415 -16.75 60.54 -18.10
N ALA A 416 -16.45 59.25 -17.87
CA ALA A 416 -17.45 58.21 -17.83
C ALA A 416 -18.30 58.25 -16.54
N ASP A 417 -19.61 58.06 -16.67
CA ASP A 417 -20.50 57.77 -15.55
C ASP A 417 -20.16 56.41 -14.94
N THR A 418 -19.36 56.44 -13.88
CA THR A 418 -18.83 55.24 -13.23
C THR A 418 -19.90 54.39 -12.55
N ASP A 419 -21.04 54.96 -12.15
CA ASP A 419 -22.13 54.22 -11.52
C ASP A 419 -22.96 53.48 -12.55
N ALA A 420 -23.30 54.14 -13.68
CA ALA A 420 -23.93 53.48 -14.81
C ALA A 420 -23.04 52.37 -15.42
N LEU A 421 -21.73 52.62 -15.50
CA LEU A 421 -20.74 51.64 -15.98
C LEU A 421 -20.66 50.42 -15.06
N ARG A 422 -20.65 50.65 -13.74
CA ARG A 422 -20.63 49.58 -12.73
C ARG A 422 -21.90 48.72 -12.81
N ALA A 423 -23.07 49.32 -12.97
CA ALA A 423 -24.34 48.59 -13.10
C ALA A 423 -24.38 47.73 -14.38
N GLY A 424 -23.92 48.30 -15.52
CA GLY A 424 -23.82 47.57 -16.79
C GLY A 424 -22.85 46.38 -16.72
N LEU A 425 -21.66 46.58 -16.14
CA LEU A 425 -20.67 45.52 -15.95
C LEU A 425 -21.18 44.39 -15.06
N ARG A 426 -21.88 44.71 -13.96
CA ARG A 426 -22.51 43.70 -13.10
C ARG A 426 -23.52 42.85 -13.86
N SER A 427 -24.40 43.47 -14.64
CA SER A 427 -25.39 42.76 -15.45
C SER A 427 -24.75 41.77 -16.44
N VAL A 428 -23.70 42.21 -17.15
CA VAL A 428 -22.98 41.37 -18.11
C VAL A 428 -22.25 40.21 -17.42
N LEU A 429 -21.62 40.46 -16.27
CA LEU A 429 -20.94 39.42 -15.49
C LEU A 429 -21.94 38.42 -14.87
N ASP A 430 -23.11 38.89 -14.43
CA ASP A 430 -24.18 38.03 -13.90
C ASP A 430 -24.73 37.09 -14.97
N GLN A 431 -24.96 37.60 -16.18
CA GLN A 431 -25.36 36.76 -17.32
C GLN A 431 -24.30 35.71 -17.65
N ALA A 432 -23.02 36.10 -17.70
CA ALA A 432 -21.92 35.16 -17.92
C ALA A 432 -21.86 34.06 -16.84
N LEU A 433 -22.03 34.42 -15.56
CA LEU A 433 -22.04 33.45 -14.46
C LEU A 433 -23.22 32.47 -14.55
N VAL A 434 -24.41 32.93 -14.96
CA VAL A 434 -25.57 32.06 -15.22
C VAL A 434 -25.27 31.05 -16.33
N HIS A 435 -24.66 31.49 -17.43
CA HIS A 435 -24.29 30.60 -18.53
C HIS A 435 -23.24 29.55 -18.11
N TYR A 436 -22.26 29.92 -17.29
CA TYR A 436 -21.30 28.96 -16.72
C TYR A 436 -21.96 27.94 -15.80
N ASN A 437 -22.90 28.35 -14.94
CA ASN A 437 -23.64 27.43 -14.07
C ASN A 437 -24.50 26.43 -14.89
N VAL A 438 -25.09 26.88 -16.00
CA VAL A 438 -25.85 26.01 -16.91
C VAL A 438 -24.93 25.02 -17.64
N ALA A 439 -23.77 25.47 -18.12
CA ALA A 439 -22.76 24.61 -18.76
C ALA A 439 -22.22 23.53 -17.81
N GLU A 440 -21.98 23.87 -16.54
CA GLU A 440 -21.60 22.92 -15.47
C GLU A 440 -22.68 21.84 -15.25
N GLY A 441 -23.96 22.21 -15.36
CA GLY A 441 -25.09 21.29 -15.28
C GLY A 441 -25.11 20.23 -16.39
N TYR A 442 -24.74 20.60 -17.63
CA TYR A 442 -24.65 19.65 -18.74
C TYR A 442 -23.48 18.65 -18.58
N GLY A 443 -22.38 19.06 -17.92
CA GLY A 443 -21.21 18.21 -17.71
C GLY A 443 -21.51 17.03 -16.78
N ARG A 444 -22.44 17.22 -15.84
CA ARG A 444 -22.92 16.18 -14.94
C ARG A 444 -23.85 15.16 -15.61
N GLY A 445 -24.37 15.44 -16.82
CA GLY A 445 -25.29 14.57 -17.56
C GLY A 445 -24.66 13.79 -18.73
N ALA A 446 -23.43 14.11 -19.12
CA ALA A 446 -22.75 13.50 -20.27
C ALA A 446 -21.98 12.23 -19.85
N HIS A 447 -22.68 11.11 -19.64
CA HIS A 447 -22.07 9.86 -19.20
C HIS A 447 -21.43 8.99 -20.31
N TRP A 448 -21.33 9.47 -21.57
CA TRP A 448 -20.86 8.62 -22.68
C TRP A 448 -19.81 9.27 -23.61
N PRO A 449 -18.79 8.50 -24.07
CA PRO A 449 -17.66 9.02 -24.86
C PRO A 449 -18.04 9.57 -26.24
N ASP A 450 -19.10 9.05 -26.87
CA ASP A 450 -19.42 9.34 -28.27
C ASP A 450 -19.95 10.77 -28.50
N GLY A 451 -20.48 11.40 -27.44
CA GLY A 451 -20.91 12.80 -27.44
C GLY A 451 -19.78 13.80 -27.14
N LEU A 452 -18.60 13.33 -26.73
CA LEU A 452 -17.52 14.18 -26.21
C LEU A 452 -17.04 15.24 -27.21
N PRO A 453 -16.76 14.93 -28.50
CA PRO A 453 -16.28 15.95 -29.42
C PRO A 453 -17.33 17.03 -29.74
N ALA A 454 -18.61 16.66 -29.75
CA ALA A 454 -19.70 17.61 -29.94
C ALA A 454 -19.89 18.48 -28.69
N TYR A 455 -19.82 17.88 -27.50
CA TYR A 455 -19.90 18.59 -26.23
C TYR A 455 -18.70 19.52 -26.01
N GLU A 456 -17.48 19.08 -26.31
CA GLU A 456 -16.25 19.89 -26.27
C GLU A 456 -16.32 21.06 -27.25
N ARG A 457 -16.83 20.84 -28.48
CA ARG A 457 -17.07 21.91 -29.45
C ARG A 457 -18.08 22.91 -28.94
N SER A 458 -19.26 22.46 -28.49
CA SER A 458 -20.30 23.36 -27.97
C SER A 458 -19.82 24.15 -26.75
N LEU A 459 -19.06 23.54 -25.82
CA LEU A 459 -18.51 24.25 -24.67
C LEU A 459 -17.40 25.23 -25.05
N THR A 460 -16.54 24.88 -26.00
CA THR A 460 -15.49 25.77 -26.52
C THR A 460 -16.11 26.96 -27.26
N GLU A 461 -17.11 26.71 -28.10
CA GLU A 461 -17.89 27.73 -28.79
C GLU A 461 -18.64 28.64 -27.81
N ILE A 462 -19.29 28.06 -26.79
CA ILE A 462 -19.95 28.82 -25.72
C ILE A 462 -18.92 29.69 -24.98
N ARG A 463 -17.76 29.12 -24.60
CA ARG A 463 -16.70 29.82 -23.86
C ARG A 463 -16.13 30.99 -24.67
N ASP A 464 -15.75 30.74 -25.92
CA ASP A 464 -15.06 31.71 -26.76
C ASP A 464 -16.05 32.78 -27.26
N SER A 465 -17.31 32.41 -27.54
CA SER A 465 -18.40 33.36 -27.82
C SER A 465 -18.70 34.23 -26.61
N LEU A 466 -18.89 33.66 -25.41
CA LEU A 466 -19.21 34.45 -24.20
C LEU A 466 -18.10 35.44 -23.85
N TRP A 467 -16.83 35.03 -23.90
CA TRP A 467 -15.72 35.95 -23.66
C TRP A 467 -15.64 37.06 -24.71
N HIS A 468 -15.88 36.72 -25.98
CA HIS A 468 -15.92 37.70 -27.07
C HIS A 468 -17.11 38.65 -26.94
N ASP A 469 -18.28 38.15 -26.58
CA ASP A 469 -19.52 38.90 -26.43
C ASP A 469 -19.47 39.82 -25.22
N VAL A 470 -18.93 39.36 -24.08
CA VAL A 470 -18.70 40.18 -22.88
C VAL A 470 -17.70 41.30 -23.20
N ARG A 471 -16.55 40.99 -23.81
CA ARG A 471 -15.58 42.01 -24.25
C ARG A 471 -16.18 42.99 -25.23
N GLY A 472 -16.91 42.49 -26.22
CA GLY A 472 -17.57 43.29 -27.25
C GLY A 472 -18.66 44.18 -26.66
N ALA A 473 -19.45 43.68 -25.72
CA ALA A 473 -20.46 44.46 -25.01
C ALA A 473 -19.83 45.59 -24.19
N VAL A 474 -18.80 45.28 -23.40
CA VAL A 474 -18.06 46.28 -22.61
C VAL A 474 -17.40 47.31 -23.52
N ALA A 475 -16.70 46.89 -24.59
CA ALA A 475 -16.05 47.80 -25.53
C ALA A 475 -17.04 48.64 -26.38
N ARG A 476 -18.24 48.13 -26.68
CA ARG A 476 -19.31 48.91 -27.34
C ARG A 476 -19.90 49.94 -26.38
N TRP A 477 -20.07 49.57 -25.12
CA TRP A 477 -20.59 50.45 -24.08
C TRP A 477 -19.62 51.60 -23.78
N LEU A 478 -18.32 51.30 -23.64
CA LEU A 478 -17.25 52.30 -23.48
C LEU A 478 -17.17 53.32 -24.64
N ARG A 479 -17.52 52.90 -25.87
CA ARG A 479 -17.47 53.76 -27.06
C ARG A 479 -18.70 54.66 -27.25
N LYS A 480 -19.86 54.28 -26.73
CA LYS A 480 -21.12 55.00 -26.96
C LYS A 480 -21.51 55.95 -25.83
N GLY A 481 -20.92 55.82 -24.63
CA GLY A 481 -21.41 56.50 -23.43
C GLY A 481 -22.79 55.98 -23.01
N PRO A 482 -23.26 56.27 -21.78
CA PRO A 482 -24.52 55.75 -21.26
C PRO A 482 -25.73 56.46 -21.88
N SER A 483 -26.01 56.21 -23.16
CA SER A 483 -27.26 56.60 -23.80
C SER A 483 -27.59 55.72 -25.02
N ALA A 484 -28.24 54.59 -24.77
CA ALA A 484 -29.26 53.97 -25.61
C ALA A 484 -29.88 52.82 -24.80
N GLY A 485 -31.09 53.03 -24.29
CA GLY A 485 -31.75 52.14 -23.34
C GLY A 485 -32.43 50.91 -23.92
N ALA A 486 -33.04 50.18 -22.97
CA ALA A 486 -33.82 48.94 -23.03
C ALA A 486 -33.01 47.64 -23.02
#